data_AF-A0A7X4JNT1-F1
#
_entry.id   AF-A0A7X4JNT1-F1
#
_cell.length_a   1.000
_cell.length_b   1.000
_cell.length_c   1.000
_cell.angle_alpha   90.00
_cell.angle_beta   90.00
_cell.angle_gamma   90.00
#
_symmetry.space_group_name_H-M   'P 1'
#
loop_
_entity.id
_entity.type
_entity.pdbx_description
1 polymer ?
#
loop_
_entity_poly.entity_id
_entity_poly.type
_entity_poly.pdbx_seq_one_letter_code
_entity_poly.pdbx_strand_id
1 'polypeptide(L)'
;MWTDIGINNVFQEGGKDVRLRFGKKPEMLLERIINTFTDEGDLVLDFFAGTGTTAAVAHKLRRRWLAIEQLEDVLNQAVSRLKRVVMGDQTGISKSVFWKGGGSFVYAELADSNSFFANRIKEAKKHSTLLSILSDMQQTGFLRYDVRMGDFDEDEFVNLSLKDAKHALLDCLDVNHLHVNLHSLGDDDFSVSNEDADTTRKFYAL
;
A
#
# COMPACT_ATOMS: atom_id res chain seq x y z
N MET A 1 9.12 -29.59 3.13
CA MET A 1 8.60 -28.90 1.93
C MET A 1 7.24 -29.51 1.62
N TRP A 2 6.20 -28.69 1.37
CA TRP A 2 4.87 -29.20 1.02
C TRP A 2 4.81 -29.47 -0.48
N THR A 3 4.68 -30.74 -0.86
CA THR A 3 4.74 -31.22 -2.26
C THR A 3 3.38 -31.69 -2.79
N ASP A 4 2.35 -31.65 -1.96
CA ASP A 4 1.01 -32.17 -2.22
C ASP A 4 0.07 -31.13 -2.86
N ILE A 5 0.43 -29.85 -2.84
CA ILE A 5 -0.35 -28.76 -3.42
C ILE A 5 0.23 -28.40 -4.79
N GLY A 6 -0.53 -28.73 -5.85
CA GLY A 6 -0.15 -28.40 -7.22
C GLY A 6 -0.29 -26.91 -7.54
N ILE A 7 0.67 -26.36 -8.29
CA ILE A 7 0.68 -24.94 -8.71
C ILE A 7 0.09 -24.69 -10.10
N ASN A 8 -0.34 -25.75 -10.78
CA ASN A 8 -0.64 -25.73 -12.22
C ASN A 8 -1.86 -24.90 -12.62
N ASN A 9 -2.76 -24.55 -11.70
CA ASN A 9 -3.99 -23.77 -11.98
C ASN A 9 -4.08 -22.45 -11.19
N VAL A 10 -3.02 -22.08 -10.48
CA VAL A 10 -2.98 -20.90 -9.62
C VAL A 10 -3.25 -19.60 -10.40
N PHE A 11 -2.93 -19.58 -11.70
CA PHE A 11 -3.20 -18.44 -12.57
C PHE A 11 -4.70 -18.13 -12.72
N GLN A 12 -5.60 -19.11 -12.52
CA GLN A 12 -7.05 -18.93 -12.60
C GLN A 12 -7.65 -18.33 -11.32
N GLU A 13 -6.93 -18.37 -10.20
CA GLU A 13 -7.37 -17.83 -8.92
C GLU A 13 -7.41 -16.29 -8.95
N GLY A 14 -8.46 -15.72 -8.36
CA GLY A 14 -8.72 -14.27 -8.38
C GLY A 14 -9.37 -13.75 -9.67
N GLY A 15 -9.68 -14.63 -10.62
CA GLY A 15 -10.42 -14.29 -11.84
C GLY A 15 -9.61 -13.49 -12.88
N LYS A 16 -10.33 -12.88 -13.84
CA LYS A 16 -9.72 -12.17 -14.98
C LYS A 16 -9.00 -10.88 -14.58
N ASP A 17 -9.30 -10.36 -13.41
CA ASP A 17 -8.84 -9.06 -12.93
C ASP A 17 -7.41 -9.12 -12.39
N VAL A 18 -6.91 -10.32 -12.07
CA VAL A 18 -5.54 -10.52 -11.61
C VAL A 18 -4.66 -11.03 -12.75
N ARG A 19 -3.79 -10.15 -13.25
CA ARG A 19 -2.98 -10.34 -14.46
C ARG A 19 -1.71 -11.16 -14.26
N LEU A 20 -1.35 -11.45 -13.00
CA LEU A 20 -0.19 -12.28 -12.68
C LEU A 20 -0.42 -13.74 -13.13
N ARG A 21 0.23 -14.13 -14.23
CA ARG A 21 0.22 -15.54 -14.72
C ARG A 21 1.05 -16.46 -13.83
N PHE A 22 2.15 -15.93 -13.28
CA PHE A 22 3.05 -16.63 -12.36
C PHE A 22 3.29 -15.72 -11.14
N GLY A 23 3.45 -16.29 -9.94
CA GLY A 23 3.82 -15.54 -8.73
C GLY A 23 2.72 -15.39 -7.67
N LYS A 24 1.46 -15.67 -7.99
CA LYS A 24 0.41 -15.79 -6.97
C LYS A 24 0.70 -16.98 -6.04
N LYS A 25 0.38 -16.85 -4.75
CA LYS A 25 0.37 -17.98 -3.82
C LYS A 25 -0.92 -18.79 -4.03
N PRO A 26 -0.87 -20.14 -4.05
CA PRO A 26 -2.08 -20.94 -4.18
C PRO A 26 -3.04 -20.71 -3.01
N GLU A 27 -4.33 -20.52 -3.28
CA GLU A 27 -5.33 -20.32 -2.21
C GLU A 27 -5.39 -21.53 -1.25
N MET A 28 -5.27 -22.76 -1.76
CA MET A 28 -5.25 -23.98 -0.92
C MET A 28 -4.11 -23.99 0.11
N LEU A 29 -2.97 -23.38 -0.23
CA LEU A 29 -1.84 -23.27 0.67
C LEU A 29 -2.18 -22.39 1.87
N LEU A 30 -2.79 -21.24 1.57
CA LEU A 30 -3.18 -20.27 2.59
C LEU A 30 -4.37 -20.78 3.39
N GLU A 31 -5.30 -21.52 2.78
CA GLU A 31 -6.38 -22.20 3.51
C GLU A 31 -5.84 -23.12 4.58
N ARG A 32 -4.84 -23.95 4.22
CA ARG A 32 -4.17 -24.82 5.18
C ARG A 32 -3.52 -24.03 6.30
N ILE A 33 -2.72 -23.01 5.97
CA ILE A 33 -2.04 -22.19 6.98
C ILE A 33 -3.06 -21.52 7.92
N ILE A 34 -4.03 -20.80 7.37
CA ILE A 34 -5.00 -20.02 8.14
C ILE A 34 -5.84 -20.95 9.03
N ASN A 35 -6.37 -22.06 8.50
CA ASN A 35 -7.14 -23.01 9.31
C ASN A 35 -6.32 -23.70 10.41
N THR A 36 -5.00 -23.84 10.23
CA THR A 36 -4.14 -24.50 11.23
C THR A 36 -3.90 -23.60 12.44
N PHE A 37 -3.88 -22.27 12.26
CA PHE A 37 -3.44 -21.33 13.28
C PHE A 37 -4.51 -20.31 13.73
N THR A 38 -5.72 -20.36 13.17
CA THR A 38 -6.79 -19.39 13.48
C THR A 38 -8.17 -20.04 13.46
N ASP A 39 -9.07 -19.49 14.26
CA ASP A 39 -10.50 -19.80 14.27
C ASP A 39 -11.32 -18.79 13.46
N GLU A 40 -12.61 -19.07 13.27
CA GLU A 40 -13.55 -18.11 12.66
C GLU A 40 -13.61 -16.82 13.49
N GLY A 41 -13.58 -15.66 12.82
CA GLY A 41 -13.58 -14.34 13.47
C GLY A 41 -12.21 -13.79 13.90
N ASP A 42 -11.16 -14.61 13.91
CA ASP A 42 -9.79 -14.17 14.18
C ASP A 42 -9.29 -13.18 13.12
N LEU A 43 -8.28 -12.38 13.49
CA LEU A 43 -7.65 -11.40 12.61
C LEU A 43 -6.41 -11.98 11.92
N VAL A 44 -6.38 -11.93 10.60
CA VAL A 44 -5.22 -12.29 9.77
C VAL A 44 -4.58 -11.02 9.20
N LEU A 45 -3.29 -10.82 9.45
CA LEU A 45 -2.53 -9.68 8.92
C LEU A 45 -1.59 -10.15 7.80
N ASP A 46 -1.62 -9.44 6.66
CA ASP A 46 -0.66 -9.59 5.58
C ASP A 46 -0.15 -8.21 5.11
N PHE A 47 1.09 -7.88 5.44
CA PHE A 47 1.72 -6.61 5.06
C PHE A 47 2.47 -6.66 3.71
N PHE A 48 2.40 -7.80 3.01
CA PHE A 48 2.86 -7.97 1.64
C PHE A 48 1.76 -8.60 0.80
N ALA A 49 0.58 -7.97 0.84
CA ALA A 49 -0.66 -8.56 0.38
C ALA A 49 -0.61 -8.96 -1.11
N GLY A 50 0.19 -8.28 -1.93
CA GLY A 50 0.25 -8.49 -3.36
C GLY A 50 -1.15 -8.40 -3.95
N THR A 51 -1.53 -9.40 -4.75
CA THR A 51 -2.87 -9.46 -5.36
C THR A 51 -3.96 -9.93 -4.39
N GLY A 52 -3.79 -9.75 -3.08
CA GLY A 52 -4.80 -10.00 -2.05
C GLY A 52 -5.17 -11.47 -1.83
N THR A 53 -4.25 -12.41 -2.04
CA THR A 53 -4.57 -13.85 -1.89
C THR A 53 -4.90 -14.21 -0.44
N THR A 54 -4.10 -13.74 0.53
CA THR A 54 -4.33 -13.98 1.96
C THR A 54 -5.67 -13.42 2.41
N ALA A 55 -5.97 -12.17 2.06
CA ALA A 55 -7.25 -11.54 2.34
C ALA A 55 -8.43 -12.30 1.71
N ALA A 56 -8.31 -12.73 0.45
CA ALA A 56 -9.35 -13.51 -0.22
C ALA A 56 -9.65 -14.84 0.50
N VAL A 57 -8.62 -15.58 0.88
CA VAL A 57 -8.77 -16.87 1.59
C VAL A 57 -9.31 -16.64 3.00
N ALA A 58 -8.73 -15.70 3.76
CA ALA A 58 -9.19 -15.33 5.09
C ALA A 58 -10.68 -14.95 5.07
N HIS A 59 -11.11 -14.14 4.10
CA HIS A 59 -12.49 -13.72 3.95
C HIS A 59 -13.43 -14.90 3.66
N LYS A 60 -13.07 -15.79 2.72
CA LYS A 60 -13.87 -16.99 2.41
C LYS A 60 -13.98 -17.94 3.60
N LEU A 61 -12.94 -17.97 4.42
CA LEU A 61 -12.86 -18.70 5.68
C LEU A 61 -13.50 -17.95 6.86
N ARG A 62 -14.12 -16.78 6.64
CA ARG A 62 -14.79 -15.99 7.69
C ARG A 62 -13.86 -15.48 8.80
N ARG A 63 -12.62 -15.20 8.45
CA ARG A 63 -11.68 -14.46 9.30
C ARG A 63 -11.80 -12.97 8.99
N ARG A 64 -11.52 -12.13 10.00
CA ARG A 64 -11.22 -10.72 9.78
C ARG A 64 -9.81 -10.63 9.20
N TRP A 65 -9.52 -9.59 8.43
CA TRP A 65 -8.18 -9.43 7.87
C TRP A 65 -7.79 -7.97 7.70
N LEU A 66 -6.48 -7.73 7.74
CA LEU A 66 -5.84 -6.49 7.32
C LEU A 66 -4.80 -6.84 6.25
N ALA A 67 -4.85 -6.13 5.13
CA ALA A 67 -3.95 -6.35 4.02
C ALA A 67 -3.31 -5.02 3.62
N ILE A 68 -1.99 -4.98 3.51
CA ILE A 68 -1.22 -3.79 3.15
C ILE A 68 -0.42 -4.10 1.89
N GLU A 69 -0.46 -3.19 0.93
CA GLU A 69 0.32 -3.26 -0.30
C GLU A 69 0.71 -1.83 -0.72
N GLN A 70 1.95 -1.68 -1.21
CA GLN A 70 2.54 -0.39 -1.57
C GLN A 70 2.46 -0.13 -3.08
N LEU A 71 2.43 -1.19 -3.90
CA LEU A 71 2.41 -1.06 -5.35
C LEU A 71 0.98 -0.83 -5.87
N GLU A 72 0.70 0.38 -6.35
CA GLU A 72 -0.63 0.80 -6.79
C GLU A 72 -1.25 -0.10 -7.87
N ASP A 73 -0.47 -0.51 -8.88
CA ASP A 73 -0.92 -1.44 -9.93
C ASP A 73 -1.33 -2.81 -9.38
N VAL A 74 -0.70 -3.25 -8.28
CA VAL A 74 -0.99 -4.54 -7.63
C VAL A 74 -2.17 -4.39 -6.69
N LEU A 75 -2.27 -3.27 -5.99
CA LEU A 75 -3.37 -2.91 -5.11
C LEU A 75 -4.71 -2.86 -5.87
N ASN A 76 -4.73 -2.25 -7.06
CA ASN A 76 -5.90 -2.23 -7.93
C ASN A 76 -6.41 -3.65 -8.27
N GLN A 77 -5.50 -4.60 -8.49
CA GLN A 77 -5.84 -6.00 -8.73
C GLN A 77 -6.38 -6.67 -7.45
N ALA A 78 -5.79 -6.38 -6.30
CA ALA A 78 -6.25 -6.89 -5.01
C ALA A 78 -7.67 -6.40 -4.70
N VAL A 79 -7.95 -5.10 -4.85
CA VAL A 79 -9.28 -4.51 -4.64
C VAL A 79 -10.31 -5.14 -5.58
N SER A 80 -9.97 -5.28 -6.86
CA SER A 80 -10.86 -5.91 -7.86
C SER A 80 -11.17 -7.36 -7.51
N ARG A 81 -10.16 -8.14 -7.08
CA ARG A 81 -10.33 -9.50 -6.58
C ARG A 81 -11.24 -9.53 -5.35
N LEU A 82 -11.00 -8.68 -4.37
CA LEU A 82 -11.76 -8.67 -3.11
C LEU A 82 -13.22 -8.29 -3.31
N LYS A 83 -13.51 -7.34 -4.21
CA LYS A 83 -14.89 -7.05 -4.65
C LYS A 83 -15.59 -8.30 -5.17
N ARG A 84 -14.90 -9.11 -5.97
CA ARG A 84 -15.45 -10.40 -6.46
C ARG A 84 -15.65 -11.41 -5.35
N VAL A 85 -14.71 -11.51 -4.41
CA VAL A 85 -14.86 -12.39 -3.25
C VAL A 85 -16.13 -12.04 -2.48
N VAL A 86 -16.36 -10.75 -2.21
CA VAL A 86 -17.61 -10.25 -1.58
C VAL A 86 -18.84 -10.60 -2.42
N MET A 87 -18.76 -10.50 -3.75
CA MET A 87 -19.84 -10.90 -4.67
C MET A 87 -20.00 -12.43 -4.86
N GLY A 88 -19.22 -13.25 -4.17
CA GLY A 88 -19.34 -14.71 -4.23
C GLY A 88 -18.48 -15.38 -5.32
N ASP A 89 -17.25 -14.91 -5.50
CA ASP A 89 -16.25 -15.53 -6.37
C ASP A 89 -16.19 -17.06 -6.19
N GLN A 90 -16.09 -17.79 -7.30
CA GLN A 90 -16.11 -19.27 -7.33
C GLN A 90 -14.75 -19.88 -7.68
N THR A 91 -13.66 -19.10 -7.60
CA THR A 91 -12.29 -19.56 -7.87
C THR A 91 -11.59 -20.02 -6.59
N GLY A 92 -10.47 -20.74 -6.73
CA GLY A 92 -9.67 -21.23 -5.60
C GLY A 92 -10.48 -22.09 -4.65
N ILE A 93 -10.47 -21.75 -3.35
CA ILE A 93 -11.10 -22.55 -2.29
C ILE A 93 -12.62 -22.36 -2.18
N SER A 94 -13.22 -21.48 -2.99
CA SER A 94 -14.64 -21.14 -2.84
C SER A 94 -15.57 -22.34 -2.89
N LYS A 95 -15.24 -23.35 -3.70
CA LYS A 95 -16.05 -24.58 -3.80
C LYS A 95 -15.87 -25.48 -2.58
N SER A 96 -14.66 -25.62 -2.04
CA SER A 96 -14.40 -26.48 -0.88
C SER A 96 -15.06 -25.94 0.38
N VAL A 97 -15.13 -24.62 0.52
CA VAL A 97 -15.73 -23.95 1.69
C VAL A 97 -17.17 -23.48 1.46
N PHE A 98 -17.79 -23.90 0.35
CA PHE A 98 -19.16 -23.52 -0.02
C PHE A 98 -19.43 -22.00 -0.02
N TRP A 99 -18.44 -21.21 -0.42
CA TRP A 99 -18.52 -19.75 -0.43
C TRP A 99 -19.60 -19.24 -1.39
N LYS A 100 -20.46 -18.35 -0.90
CA LYS A 100 -21.57 -17.72 -1.66
C LYS A 100 -21.45 -16.21 -1.81
N GLY A 101 -20.43 -15.60 -1.20
CA GLY A 101 -20.31 -14.15 -1.08
C GLY A 101 -20.89 -13.63 0.24
N GLY A 102 -20.77 -12.33 0.44
CA GLY A 102 -21.13 -11.63 1.67
C GLY A 102 -19.95 -10.86 2.25
N GLY A 103 -20.19 -10.25 3.41
CA GLY A 103 -19.21 -9.40 4.08
C GLY A 103 -18.97 -8.07 3.37
N SER A 104 -17.96 -7.35 3.86
CA SER A 104 -17.49 -6.10 3.29
C SER A 104 -16.01 -5.93 3.63
N PHE A 105 -15.36 -4.97 2.99
CA PHE A 105 -14.04 -4.49 3.38
C PHE A 105 -13.99 -2.99 3.21
N VAL A 106 -13.11 -2.35 3.98
CA VAL A 106 -12.81 -0.93 3.83
C VAL A 106 -11.47 -0.82 3.12
N TYR A 107 -11.38 0.13 2.20
CA TYR A 107 -10.15 0.52 1.55
C TYR A 107 -9.75 1.89 2.08
N ALA A 108 -8.50 2.03 2.52
CA ALA A 108 -7.95 3.27 3.04
C ALA A 108 -6.51 3.43 2.54
N GLU A 109 -6.10 4.67 2.38
CA GLU A 109 -4.76 5.07 1.99
C GLU A 109 -4.15 5.96 3.09
N LEU A 110 -2.83 6.01 3.13
CA LEU A 110 -2.13 6.91 4.05
C LEU A 110 -2.15 8.31 3.45
N ALA A 111 -2.61 9.30 4.21
CA ALA A 111 -2.60 10.70 3.78
C ALA A 111 -1.17 11.15 3.48
N ASP A 112 -0.97 11.77 2.32
CA ASP A 112 0.35 12.22 1.87
C ASP A 112 0.85 13.40 2.72
N SER A 113 2.13 13.34 3.10
CA SER A 113 2.90 14.47 3.62
C SER A 113 4.11 14.66 2.70
N ASN A 114 5.32 14.28 3.12
CA ASN A 114 6.49 14.32 2.24
C ASN A 114 6.37 13.40 1.00
N SER A 115 5.47 12.42 1.01
CA SER A 115 5.16 11.59 -0.18
C SER A 115 4.76 12.43 -1.39
N PHE A 116 4.12 13.59 -1.17
CA PHE A 116 3.83 14.55 -2.23
C PHE A 116 5.11 15.03 -2.94
N PHE A 117 6.13 15.43 -2.17
CA PHE A 117 7.43 15.83 -2.71
C PHE A 117 8.14 14.64 -3.38
N ALA A 118 8.14 13.48 -2.73
CA ALA A 118 8.77 12.28 -3.28
C ALA A 118 8.19 11.89 -4.65
N ASN A 119 6.87 11.98 -4.83
CA ASN A 119 6.20 11.71 -6.10
C ASN A 119 6.55 12.76 -7.16
N ARG A 120 6.52 14.06 -6.81
CA ARG A 120 6.96 15.15 -7.70
C ARG A 120 8.40 15.00 -8.16
N ILE A 121 9.31 14.60 -7.27
CA ILE A 121 10.73 14.37 -7.60
C ILE A 121 10.87 13.19 -8.58
N LYS A 122 10.15 12.09 -8.34
CA LYS A 122 10.18 10.91 -9.23
C LYS A 122 9.68 11.26 -10.63
N GLU A 123 8.60 12.02 -10.74
CA GLU A 123 7.97 12.40 -12.01
C GLU A 123 8.71 13.51 -12.77
N ALA A 124 9.52 14.31 -12.08
CA ALA A 124 10.24 15.43 -12.69
C ALA A 124 11.13 14.97 -13.85
N LYS A 125 11.03 15.65 -15.00
CA LYS A 125 11.84 15.35 -16.20
C LYS A 125 12.94 16.38 -16.46
N LYS A 126 12.99 17.45 -15.67
CA LYS A 126 13.86 18.62 -15.87
C LYS A 126 14.40 19.13 -14.53
N HIS A 127 15.63 19.65 -14.53
CA HIS A 127 16.24 20.27 -13.36
C HIS A 127 15.49 21.51 -12.87
N SER A 128 14.87 22.29 -13.76
CA SER A 128 14.07 23.45 -13.36
C SER A 128 12.89 23.08 -12.46
N THR A 129 12.29 21.91 -12.67
CA THR A 129 11.22 21.39 -11.82
C THR A 129 11.76 20.90 -10.48
N LEU A 130 12.97 20.33 -10.45
CA LEU A 130 13.63 19.93 -9.21
C LEU A 130 13.97 21.13 -8.34
N LEU A 131 14.42 22.24 -8.93
CA LEU A 131 14.68 23.50 -8.21
C LEU A 131 13.39 24.10 -7.62
N SER A 132 12.27 24.09 -8.36
CA SER A 132 10.98 24.53 -7.78
C SER A 132 10.55 23.63 -6.62
N ILE A 133 10.78 22.32 -6.72
CA ILE A 133 10.47 21.38 -5.63
C ILE A 133 11.36 21.65 -4.41
N LEU A 134 12.65 21.90 -4.62
CA LEU A 134 13.58 22.24 -3.53
C LEU A 134 13.14 23.51 -2.79
N SER A 135 12.73 24.56 -3.51
CA SER A 135 12.20 25.78 -2.88
C SER A 135 10.93 25.51 -2.08
N ASP A 136 10.02 24.68 -2.60
CA ASP A 136 8.81 24.30 -1.86
C ASP A 136 9.16 23.48 -0.61
N MET A 137 10.08 22.52 -0.73
CA MET A 137 10.56 21.68 0.38
C MET A 137 11.22 22.51 1.49
N GLN A 138 11.91 23.59 1.14
CA GLN A 138 12.51 24.51 2.12
C GLN A 138 11.46 25.29 2.93
N GLN A 139 10.28 25.54 2.35
CA GLN A 139 9.22 26.31 3.01
C GLN A 139 8.29 25.43 3.84
N THR A 140 7.95 24.23 3.34
CA THR A 140 6.87 23.40 3.91
C THR A 140 7.24 21.93 4.11
N GLY A 141 8.42 21.48 3.68
CA GLY A 141 8.83 20.08 3.78
C GLY A 141 9.44 19.71 5.13
N PHE A 142 9.16 18.48 5.61
CA PHE A 142 9.88 17.91 6.76
C PHE A 142 11.19 17.32 6.29
N LEU A 143 12.27 18.04 6.53
CA LEU A 143 13.61 17.62 6.15
C LEU A 143 14.26 16.79 7.26
N ARG A 144 15.15 15.88 6.86
CA ARG A 144 16.00 15.17 7.81
C ARG A 144 16.77 16.15 8.70
N TYR A 145 16.85 15.85 10.00
CA TYR A 145 17.48 16.72 11.00
C TYR A 145 18.96 17.02 10.72
N ASP A 146 19.66 16.14 9.99
CA ASP A 146 21.06 16.26 9.62
C ASP A 146 21.29 17.03 8.31
N VAL A 147 20.22 17.38 7.60
CA VAL A 147 20.30 18.14 6.36
C VAL A 147 20.22 19.63 6.67
N ARG A 148 21.28 20.34 6.35
CA ARG A 148 21.32 21.81 6.42
C ARG A 148 21.18 22.37 5.02
N MET A 149 20.01 22.93 4.74
CA MET A 149 19.72 23.54 3.43
C MET A 149 20.59 24.77 3.12
N GLY A 150 21.25 25.36 4.12
CA GLY A 150 22.24 26.42 3.91
C GLY A 150 23.55 25.94 3.27
N ASP A 151 23.80 24.63 3.24
CA ASP A 151 24.98 24.01 2.63
C ASP A 151 24.70 23.57 1.17
N PHE A 152 23.49 23.84 0.65
CA PHE A 152 23.08 23.41 -0.68
C PHE A 152 23.53 24.43 -1.74
N ASP A 153 24.57 24.09 -2.49
CA ASP A 153 25.04 24.90 -3.62
C ASP A 153 24.17 24.61 -4.86
N GLU A 154 23.40 25.61 -5.30
CA GLU A 154 22.55 25.50 -6.48
C GLU A 154 23.35 25.21 -7.76
N ASP A 155 24.56 25.75 -7.87
CA ASP A 155 25.45 25.55 -9.03
C ASP A 155 25.99 24.11 -9.04
N GLU A 156 26.29 23.54 -7.88
CA GLU A 156 26.67 22.12 -7.77
C GLU A 156 25.49 21.19 -8.11
N PHE A 157 24.28 21.55 -7.66
CA PHE A 157 23.07 20.75 -7.90
C PHE A 157 22.66 20.70 -9.37
N VAL A 158 22.80 21.79 -10.12
CA VAL A 158 22.51 21.83 -11.57
C VAL A 158 23.51 21.01 -12.38
N ASN A 159 24.73 20.82 -11.87
CA ASN A 159 25.76 20.01 -12.52
C ASN A 159 25.60 18.50 -12.30
N LEU A 160 24.76 18.07 -11.35
CA LEU A 160 24.45 16.66 -11.14
C LEU A 160 23.62 16.08 -12.29
N SER A 161 23.74 14.77 -12.51
CA SER A 161 22.82 14.08 -13.41
C SER A 161 21.39 14.15 -12.87
N LEU A 162 20.37 14.14 -13.74
CA LEU A 162 18.97 14.16 -13.30
C LEU A 162 18.65 13.01 -12.31
N LYS A 163 19.31 11.87 -12.46
CA LYS A 163 19.14 10.72 -11.55
C LYS A 163 19.72 11.03 -10.17
N ASP A 164 20.93 11.57 -10.12
CA ASP A 164 21.62 11.87 -8.86
C ASP A 164 20.98 13.06 -8.15
N ALA A 165 20.54 14.08 -8.89
CA ALA A 165 19.78 15.22 -8.36
C ALA A 165 18.45 14.76 -7.72
N LYS A 166 17.75 13.80 -8.34
CA LYS A 166 16.54 13.20 -7.73
C LYS A 166 16.87 12.42 -6.46
N HIS A 167 17.93 11.61 -6.47
CA HIS A 167 18.35 10.87 -5.29
C HIS A 167 18.72 11.81 -4.15
N ALA A 168 19.50 12.87 -4.41
CA ALA A 168 19.87 13.84 -3.40
C ALA A 168 18.66 14.51 -2.74
N LEU A 169 17.64 14.90 -3.52
CA LEU A 169 16.41 15.48 -2.97
C LEU A 169 15.58 14.46 -2.18
N LEU A 170 15.50 13.21 -2.64
CA LEU A 170 14.81 12.15 -1.91
C LEU A 170 15.50 11.85 -0.59
N ASP A 171 16.83 11.85 -0.56
CA ASP A 171 17.63 11.64 0.65
C ASP A 171 17.49 12.77 1.66
N CYS A 172 17.07 13.97 1.20
CA CYS A 172 16.81 15.11 2.09
C CYS A 172 15.47 15.01 2.83
N LEU A 173 14.51 14.25 2.31
CA LEU A 173 13.21 14.08 2.94
C LEU A 173 13.32 13.17 4.16
N ASP A 174 12.67 13.55 5.26
CA ASP A 174 12.50 12.63 6.37
C ASP A 174 11.47 11.55 5.98
N VAL A 175 11.96 10.32 5.89
CA VAL A 175 11.16 9.13 5.55
C VAL A 175 10.08 8.88 6.62
N ASN A 176 10.31 9.29 7.88
CA ASN A 176 9.34 9.17 8.95
C ASN A 176 8.16 10.17 8.82
N HIS A 177 8.30 11.16 7.93
CA HIS A 177 7.27 12.17 7.63
C HIS A 177 6.74 12.03 6.19
N LEU A 178 6.86 10.86 5.57
CA LEU A 178 6.25 10.58 4.26
C LEU A 178 4.72 10.73 4.29
N HIS A 179 4.10 10.34 5.38
CA HIS A 179 2.66 10.42 5.59
C HIS A 179 2.33 11.27 6.81
N VAL A 180 1.10 11.78 6.85
CA VAL A 180 0.63 12.62 7.95
C VAL A 180 0.65 11.81 9.25
N ASN A 181 1.36 12.33 10.24
CA ASN A 181 1.38 11.72 11.58
C ASN A 181 0.05 11.94 12.29
N LEU A 182 -0.35 10.97 13.12
CA LEU A 182 -1.61 11.03 13.86
C LEU A 182 -1.74 12.27 14.76
N HIS A 183 -0.63 12.78 15.30
CA HIS A 183 -0.65 13.99 16.12
C HIS A 183 -0.95 15.26 15.32
N SER A 184 -0.60 15.27 14.02
CA SER A 184 -0.83 16.37 13.10
C SER A 184 -2.22 16.33 12.46
N LEU A 185 -3.10 15.44 12.95
CA LEU A 185 -4.45 15.26 12.43
C LEU A 185 -5.36 16.44 12.81
N GLY A 186 -5.40 17.44 11.94
CA GLY A 186 -6.15 18.68 12.12
C GLY A 186 -5.33 19.95 11.90
N ASP A 187 -4.03 19.85 11.61
CA ASP A 187 -3.24 20.99 11.14
C ASP A 187 -3.71 21.38 9.72
N ASP A 188 -3.90 22.68 9.51
CA ASP A 188 -4.32 23.25 8.22
C ASP A 188 -3.34 22.91 7.08
N ASP A 189 -2.10 22.58 7.43
CA ASP A 189 -1.01 22.28 6.51
C ASP A 189 -1.20 20.98 5.70
N PHE A 190 -2.00 20.02 6.20
CA PHE A 190 -2.09 18.67 5.58
C PHE A 190 -3.34 18.41 4.76
N SER A 191 -4.24 19.38 4.59
CA SER A 191 -5.45 19.26 3.76
C SER A 191 -6.29 17.99 4.01
N VAL A 192 -6.24 17.44 5.23
CA VAL A 192 -7.02 16.25 5.62
C VAL A 192 -8.46 16.67 5.90
N SER A 193 -9.43 16.00 5.27
CA SER A 193 -10.84 16.33 5.50
C SER A 193 -11.27 15.99 6.93
N ASN A 194 -12.25 16.72 7.47
CA ASN A 194 -12.79 16.42 8.80
C ASN A 194 -13.40 14.99 8.86
N GLU A 195 -13.94 14.49 7.76
CA GLU A 195 -14.49 13.13 7.67
C GLU A 195 -13.40 12.05 7.76
N ASP A 196 -12.28 12.25 7.07
CA ASP A 196 -11.13 11.34 7.11
C ASP A 196 -10.43 11.38 8.48
N ALA A 197 -10.34 12.57 9.07
CA ALA A 197 -9.83 12.74 10.42
C ALA A 197 -10.70 12.00 11.45
N ASP A 198 -12.02 12.15 11.37
CA ASP A 198 -12.93 11.44 12.27
C ASP A 198 -12.92 9.93 12.06
N THR A 199 -12.78 9.48 10.82
CA THR A 199 -12.62 8.05 10.50
C THR A 199 -11.33 7.49 11.09
N THR A 200 -10.23 8.25 11.01
CA THR A 200 -8.94 7.90 11.60
C THR A 200 -9.02 7.84 13.13
N ARG A 201 -9.65 8.83 13.78
CA ARG A 201 -9.87 8.82 15.23
C ARG A 201 -10.67 7.59 15.68
N LYS A 202 -11.76 7.29 14.99
CA LYS A 202 -12.57 6.07 15.24
C LYS A 202 -11.76 4.79 15.09
N PHE A 203 -10.87 4.72 14.10
CA PHE A 203 -10.01 3.56 13.88
C PHE A 203 -9.06 3.31 15.06
N TYR A 204 -8.45 4.39 15.60
CA TYR A 204 -7.57 4.31 16.77
C TYR A 204 -8.31 4.28 18.12
N ALA A 205 -9.66 4.33 18.11
CA ALA A 205 -10.50 4.45 19.30
C ALA A 205 -10.12 5.64 20.21
N LEU A 206 -9.80 6.77 19.58
CA LEU A 206 -9.52 8.06 20.23
C LEU A 206 -10.78 8.91 20.42
#